data_AF-A0A0M4L967-F1
#
_entry.id   AF-A0A0M4L967-F1
#
_cell.length_a   1.000
_cell.length_b   1.000
_cell.length_c   1.000
_cell.angle_alpha   90.00
_cell.angle_beta   90.00
_cell.angle_gamma   90.00
#
_symmetry.space_group_name_H-M   'P 1'
#
loop_
_entity.id
_entity.type
_entity.pdbx_description
1 polymer ?
#
loop_
_entity_poly.entity_id
_entity_poly.type
_entity_poly.pdbx_seq_one_letter_code
_entity_poly.pdbx_strand_id
1 'polypeptide(L)'
;MTLFYLIAIVLTVATCALLTMERIYRIQQRSSVVMVASGILLSAAILIVVPPVYNFVDSLMPVPNGADLVERTFAYLAVSLLGVHLSFAYKSPLATRLVAGKGGVIALVSTLALAFIAFNLTKTSEPSPQLVAYADQPSVQFFNWITTAYVAYIVGPFVVPAFKDVQANALRLGRIASRLMAIGFLVSALRPFTYFFEIPLGLWYVGQTATTISTLLVVVGLGLYAYVQSRRIVGTERETSMLNID
;
A
#
# COMPACT_ATOMS: atom_id res chain seq x y z
N MET A 1 3.50 -0.98 -21.75
CA MET A 1 3.65 -0.18 -20.51
C MET A 1 3.71 1.30 -20.88
N THR A 2 2.87 2.16 -20.31
CA THR A 2 2.89 3.60 -20.62
C THR A 2 4.00 4.32 -19.84
N LEU A 3 4.57 5.39 -20.40
CA LEU A 3 5.60 6.20 -19.75
C LEU A 3 5.11 6.75 -18.39
N PHE A 4 3.86 7.22 -18.33
CA PHE A 4 3.24 7.73 -17.11
C PHE A 4 3.19 6.68 -15.99
N TYR A 5 2.85 5.44 -16.33
CA TYR A 5 2.79 4.36 -15.37
C TYR A 5 4.18 4.01 -14.83
N LEU A 6 5.20 3.98 -15.70
CA LEU A 6 6.59 3.76 -15.29
C LEU A 6 7.09 4.86 -14.34
N ILE A 7 6.82 6.12 -14.66
CA ILE A 7 7.18 7.26 -13.79
C ILE A 7 6.51 7.12 -12.42
N ALA A 8 5.22 6.76 -12.40
CA ALA A 8 4.49 6.56 -11.15
C ALA A 8 5.11 5.43 -10.31
N ILE A 9 5.51 4.32 -10.92
CA ILE A 9 6.21 3.21 -10.25
C ILE A 9 7.51 3.72 -9.63
N VAL A 10 8.38 4.34 -10.44
CA VAL A 10 9.70 4.80 -9.99
C VAL A 10 9.58 5.79 -8.83
N LEU A 11 8.66 6.75 -8.92
CA LEU A 11 8.42 7.71 -7.83
C LEU A 11 7.91 7.03 -6.56
N THR A 12 7.05 6.02 -6.69
CA THR A 12 6.51 5.29 -5.55
C THR A 12 7.60 4.46 -4.88
N VAL A 13 8.40 3.71 -5.64
CA VAL A 13 9.53 2.94 -5.11
C VAL A 13 10.54 3.87 -4.43
N ALA A 14 10.94 4.95 -5.10
CA ALA A 14 11.90 5.90 -4.55
C ALA A 14 11.39 6.50 -3.23
N THR A 15 10.13 6.92 -3.18
CA THR A 15 9.54 7.50 -1.97
C THR A 15 9.43 6.46 -0.85
N CYS A 16 8.96 5.25 -1.15
CA CYS A 16 8.89 4.17 -0.15
C CYS A 16 10.28 3.83 0.40
N ALA A 17 11.27 3.69 -0.47
CA ALA A 17 12.65 3.39 -0.09
C ALA A 17 13.25 4.51 0.77
N LEU A 18 13.11 5.78 0.38
CA LEU A 18 13.61 6.92 1.15
C LEU A 18 12.98 7.00 2.54
N LEU A 19 11.64 6.92 2.63
CA LEU A 19 10.94 6.96 3.92
C LEU A 19 11.28 5.73 4.79
N THR A 20 11.51 4.58 4.18
CA THR A 20 11.93 3.37 4.89
C THR A 20 13.35 3.52 5.43
N MET A 21 14.28 4.05 4.64
CA MET A 21 15.67 4.30 5.04
C MET A 21 15.76 5.33 6.18
N GLU A 22 15.02 6.44 6.09
CA GLU A 22 14.92 7.41 7.17
C GLU A 22 14.41 6.78 8.47
N ARG A 23 13.45 5.86 8.36
CA ARG A 23 12.89 5.15 9.53
C ARG A 23 13.81 4.09 10.08
N ILE A 24 14.57 3.38 9.24
CA ILE A 24 15.62 2.45 9.69
C ILE A 24 16.67 3.21 10.49
N TYR A 25 17.12 4.36 9.99
CA TYR A 25 18.03 5.22 10.74
C TYR A 25 17.43 5.65 12.09
N ARG A 26 16.13 5.94 12.13
CA ARG A 26 15.39 6.27 13.36
C ARG A 26 14.93 5.06 14.19
N ILE A 27 15.13 3.81 13.77
CA ILE A 27 14.80 2.62 14.59
C ILE A 27 15.60 2.64 15.88
N GLN A 28 16.82 3.18 15.86
CA GLN A 28 17.63 3.42 17.06
C GLN A 28 16.96 4.38 18.06
N GLN A 29 15.89 5.09 17.68
CA GLN A 29 15.22 6.11 18.50
C GLN A 29 13.68 5.95 18.59
N ARG A 30 13.15 4.70 18.59
CA ARG A 30 11.71 4.35 18.82
C ARG A 30 10.78 4.28 17.59
N SER A 31 11.31 4.04 16.38
CA SER A 31 10.44 3.75 15.21
C SER A 31 9.73 2.39 15.34
N SER A 32 8.49 2.30 14.85
CA SER A 32 7.73 1.04 14.82
C SER A 32 8.30 0.11 13.74
N VAL A 33 8.88 -1.02 14.16
CA VAL A 33 9.39 -2.09 13.27
C VAL A 33 8.36 -2.50 12.22
N VAL A 34 7.08 -2.50 12.59
CA VAL A 34 5.94 -2.79 11.70
C VAL A 34 5.91 -1.85 10.49
N MET A 35 6.17 -0.55 10.69
CA MET A 35 6.12 0.41 9.59
C MET A 35 7.30 0.24 8.64
N VAL A 36 8.49 -0.05 9.17
CA VAL A 36 9.67 -0.36 8.34
C VAL A 36 9.46 -1.64 7.55
N ALA A 37 8.97 -2.71 8.18
CA ALA A 37 8.63 -3.95 7.49
C ALA A 37 7.60 -3.71 6.38
N SER A 38 6.54 -2.93 6.64
CA SER A 38 5.55 -2.57 5.62
C SER A 38 6.16 -1.80 4.45
N GLY A 39 7.09 -0.87 4.71
CA GLY A 39 7.78 -0.09 3.68
C GLY A 39 8.70 -0.95 2.81
N ILE A 40 9.44 -1.88 3.42
CA ILE A 40 10.30 -2.83 2.70
C ILE A 40 9.45 -3.73 1.80
N LEU A 41 8.40 -4.35 2.35
CA LEU A 41 7.52 -5.25 1.61
C LEU A 41 6.81 -4.53 0.47
N LEU A 42 6.30 -3.32 0.70
CA LEU A 42 5.64 -2.53 -0.33
C LEU A 42 6.63 -2.12 -1.44
N SER A 43 7.83 -1.69 -1.07
CA SER A 43 8.88 -1.35 -2.04
C SER A 43 9.26 -2.56 -2.88
N ALA A 44 9.43 -3.73 -2.26
CA ALA A 44 9.74 -4.98 -2.95
C ALA A 44 8.62 -5.38 -3.91
N ALA A 45 7.36 -5.34 -3.48
CA ALA A 45 6.21 -5.64 -4.32
C ALA A 45 6.20 -4.76 -5.58
N ILE A 46 6.28 -3.44 -5.41
CA ILE A 46 6.25 -2.49 -6.54
C ILE A 46 7.47 -2.64 -7.45
N LEU A 47 8.65 -2.95 -6.87
CA LEU A 47 9.87 -3.15 -7.65
C LEU A 47 9.80 -4.41 -8.52
N ILE A 48 9.20 -5.50 -8.02
CA ILE A 48 9.05 -6.76 -8.78
C ILE A 48 8.23 -6.54 -10.05
N VAL A 49 7.30 -5.58 -10.08
CA VAL A 49 6.50 -5.28 -11.27
C VAL A 49 7.34 -4.76 -12.46
N VAL A 50 8.55 -4.23 -12.22
CA VAL A 50 9.41 -3.64 -13.25
C VAL A 50 10.02 -4.75 -14.12
N PRO A 51 9.89 -4.74 -15.46
CA PRO A 51 10.14 -5.94 -16.28
C PRO A 51 11.53 -6.59 -16.09
N PRO A 52 12.66 -5.86 -16.02
CA PRO A 52 13.95 -6.46 -15.69
C PRO A 52 13.98 -7.20 -14.34
N VAL A 53 13.35 -6.63 -13.31
CA VAL A 53 13.28 -7.23 -11.97
C VAL A 53 12.30 -8.39 -11.98
N TYR A 54 11.14 -8.21 -12.61
CA TYR A 54 10.14 -9.24 -12.79
C TYR A 54 10.75 -10.50 -13.40
N ASN A 55 11.40 -10.37 -14.56
CA ASN A 55 11.99 -11.48 -15.29
C ASN A 55 13.09 -12.17 -14.47
N PHE A 56 13.88 -11.40 -13.73
CA PHE A 56 14.87 -11.96 -12.81
C PHE A 56 14.21 -12.81 -11.72
N VAL A 57 13.22 -12.26 -11.01
CA VAL A 57 12.51 -13.00 -9.95
C VAL A 57 11.78 -14.22 -10.53
N ASP A 58 11.12 -14.07 -11.68
CA ASP A 58 10.37 -15.15 -12.32
C ASP A 58 11.27 -16.30 -12.77
N SER A 59 12.50 -15.99 -13.23
CA SER A 59 13.49 -17.02 -13.58
C SER A 59 13.93 -17.91 -12.40
N LEU A 60 13.71 -17.45 -11.16
CA LEU A 60 14.01 -18.21 -9.95
C LEU A 60 12.82 -19.07 -9.49
N MET A 61 11.65 -18.89 -10.10
CA MET A 61 10.43 -19.57 -9.71
C MET A 61 10.28 -20.90 -10.47
N PRO A 62 9.75 -21.95 -9.82
CA PRO A 62 9.53 -23.24 -10.47
C PRO A 62 8.31 -23.23 -11.42
N VAL A 63 7.53 -22.16 -11.43
CA VAL A 63 6.31 -21.99 -12.22
C VAL A 63 6.36 -20.65 -12.97
N PRO A 64 5.92 -20.59 -14.24
CA PRO A 64 5.85 -19.33 -14.99
C PRO A 64 4.98 -18.30 -14.27
N ASN A 65 5.39 -17.03 -14.28
CA ASN A 65 4.72 -15.93 -13.61
C ASN A 65 4.60 -16.08 -12.08
N GLY A 66 5.39 -16.97 -11.47
CA GLY A 66 5.46 -17.12 -10.02
C GLY A 66 5.85 -15.80 -9.32
N ALA A 67 6.56 -14.91 -10.01
CA ALA A 67 6.87 -13.57 -9.52
C ALA A 67 5.62 -12.74 -9.14
N ASP A 68 4.50 -12.88 -9.86
CA ASP A 68 3.24 -12.18 -9.53
C ASP A 68 2.66 -12.62 -8.18
N LEU A 69 2.79 -13.91 -7.85
CA LEU A 69 2.30 -14.43 -6.57
C LEU A 69 3.16 -13.91 -5.41
N VAL A 70 4.48 -13.82 -5.61
CA VAL A 70 5.42 -13.25 -4.64
C VAL A 70 5.15 -11.76 -4.43
N GLU A 71 5.04 -11.01 -5.53
CA GLU A 71 4.70 -9.57 -5.54
C GLU A 71 3.42 -9.29 -4.74
N ARG A 72 2.35 -10.03 -5.01
CA ARG A 72 1.08 -9.88 -4.28
C ARG A 72 1.16 -10.27 -2.82
N THR A 73 1.90 -11.32 -2.50
CA THR A 73 2.11 -11.72 -1.11
C THR A 73 2.77 -10.59 -0.32
N PHE A 74 3.80 -9.97 -0.90
CA PHE A 74 4.44 -8.80 -0.30
C PHE A 74 3.49 -7.62 -0.18
N ALA A 75 2.70 -7.32 -1.23
CA ALA A 75 1.71 -6.25 -1.19
C ALA A 75 0.64 -6.47 -0.09
N TYR A 76 0.09 -7.69 0.01
CA TYR A 76 -0.94 -8.01 1.00
C TYR A 76 -0.41 -7.91 2.43
N LEU A 77 0.80 -8.42 2.67
CA LEU A 77 1.46 -8.29 3.97
C LEU A 77 1.78 -6.83 4.31
N ALA A 78 2.31 -6.06 3.36
CA ALA A 78 2.59 -4.65 3.56
C ALA A 78 1.33 -3.87 3.96
N VAL A 79 0.24 -4.05 3.21
CA VAL A 79 -1.04 -3.39 3.45
C VAL A 79 -1.66 -3.86 4.76
N SER A 80 -1.56 -5.15 5.11
CA SER A 80 -1.99 -5.68 6.41
C SER A 80 -1.31 -4.96 7.57
N LEU A 81 0.03 -4.94 7.55
CA LEU A 81 0.86 -4.37 8.62
C LEU A 81 0.58 -2.87 8.76
N LEU A 82 0.45 -2.18 7.62
CA LEU A 82 0.13 -0.76 7.60
C LEU A 82 -1.28 -0.51 8.15
N GLY A 83 -2.26 -1.31 7.74
CA GLY A 83 -3.64 -1.22 8.24
C GLY A 83 -3.74 -1.44 9.75
N VAL A 84 -3.00 -2.43 10.29
CA VAL A 84 -2.92 -2.66 11.73
C VAL A 84 -2.36 -1.42 12.43
N HIS A 85 -1.24 -0.88 11.94
CA HIS A 85 -0.64 0.34 12.51
C HIS A 85 -1.61 1.53 12.48
N LEU A 86 -2.28 1.75 11.35
CA LEU A 86 -3.26 2.82 11.16
C LEU A 86 -4.49 2.67 12.05
N SER A 87 -4.94 1.44 12.34
CA SER A 87 -6.07 1.20 13.24
C SER A 87 -5.83 1.76 14.64
N PHE A 88 -4.60 1.61 15.14
CA PHE A 88 -4.19 2.17 16.43
C PHE A 88 -3.96 3.67 16.34
N ALA A 89 -3.36 4.17 15.25
CA ALA A 89 -3.10 5.59 15.05
C ALA A 89 -4.40 6.42 15.01
N TYR A 90 -5.40 5.96 14.26
CA TYR A 90 -6.71 6.63 14.15
C TYR A 90 -7.67 6.32 15.30
N LYS A 91 -7.32 5.39 16.20
CA LYS A 91 -8.18 4.91 17.30
C LYS A 91 -9.60 4.54 16.85
N SER A 92 -9.73 3.97 15.65
CA SER A 92 -11.03 3.66 15.03
C SER A 92 -11.50 2.27 15.45
N PRO A 93 -12.59 2.13 16.23
CA PRO A 93 -13.05 0.81 16.69
C PRO A 93 -13.43 -0.13 15.53
N LEU A 94 -13.99 0.45 14.45
CA LEU A 94 -14.33 -0.29 13.24
C LEU A 94 -13.07 -0.84 12.57
N ALA A 95 -12.05 0.00 12.39
CA ALA A 95 -10.79 -0.43 11.77
C ALA A 95 -10.06 -1.44 12.65
N THR A 96 -10.05 -1.26 13.97
CA THR A 96 -9.47 -2.25 14.89
C THR A 96 -10.19 -3.59 14.77
N ARG A 97 -11.52 -3.63 14.76
CA ARG A 97 -12.29 -4.88 14.62
C ARG A 97 -12.06 -5.59 13.29
N LEU A 98 -12.03 -4.84 12.18
CA LEU A 98 -11.94 -5.39 10.83
C LEU A 98 -10.51 -5.71 10.41
N VAL A 99 -9.53 -4.92 10.85
CA VAL A 99 -8.15 -4.96 10.35
C VAL A 99 -7.17 -5.43 11.43
N ALA A 100 -7.27 -4.95 12.67
CA ALA A 100 -6.37 -5.33 13.77
C ALA A 100 -6.97 -6.43 14.66
N GLY A 101 -6.87 -7.67 14.20
CA GLY A 101 -7.28 -8.84 14.97
C GLY A 101 -7.71 -10.00 14.08
N LYS A 102 -8.66 -10.80 14.58
CA LYS A 102 -9.17 -11.99 13.86
C LYS A 102 -9.72 -11.65 12.47
N GLY A 103 -10.42 -10.52 12.33
CA GLY A 103 -10.96 -10.07 11.04
C GLY A 103 -9.87 -9.88 9.98
N GLY A 104 -8.79 -9.17 10.33
CA GLY A 104 -7.67 -8.93 9.43
C GLY A 104 -6.91 -10.20 9.07
N VAL A 105 -6.70 -11.10 10.05
CA VAL A 105 -6.06 -12.39 9.81
C VAL A 105 -6.90 -13.26 8.86
N ILE A 106 -8.21 -13.37 9.11
CA ILE A 106 -9.11 -14.13 8.23
C ILE A 106 -9.11 -13.52 6.83
N ALA A 107 -9.18 -12.20 6.70
CA ALA A 107 -9.14 -11.52 5.42
C ALA A 107 -7.83 -11.80 4.66
N LEU A 108 -6.68 -11.69 5.33
CA LEU A 108 -5.38 -11.95 4.73
C LEU A 108 -5.24 -13.41 4.28
N VAL A 109 -5.55 -14.36 5.16
CA VAL A 109 -5.45 -15.80 4.85
C VAL A 109 -6.40 -16.18 3.72
N SER A 110 -7.64 -15.69 3.75
CA SER A 110 -8.61 -15.96 2.69
C SER A 110 -8.17 -15.33 1.36
N THR A 111 -7.61 -14.12 1.40
CA THR A 111 -7.09 -13.45 0.20
C THR A 111 -5.91 -14.20 -0.40
N LEU A 112 -4.94 -14.63 0.42
CA LEU A 112 -3.81 -15.43 -0.03
C LEU A 112 -4.27 -16.76 -0.63
N ALA A 113 -5.21 -17.44 0.03
CA ALA A 113 -5.77 -18.71 -0.47
C ALA A 113 -6.50 -18.50 -1.80
N LEU A 114 -7.37 -17.50 -1.90
CA LEU A 114 -8.10 -17.18 -3.13
C LEU A 114 -7.15 -16.76 -4.26
N ALA A 115 -6.14 -15.94 -3.97
CA ALA A 115 -5.14 -15.52 -4.94
C ALA A 115 -4.33 -16.72 -5.43
N PHE A 116 -3.92 -17.61 -4.53
CA PHE A 116 -3.23 -18.86 -4.89
C PHE A 116 -4.09 -19.76 -5.77
N ILE A 117 -5.35 -19.98 -5.40
CA ILE A 117 -6.29 -20.77 -6.20
C ILE A 117 -6.48 -20.14 -7.58
N ALA A 118 -6.74 -18.82 -7.64
CA ALA A 118 -6.93 -18.11 -8.90
C ALA A 118 -5.70 -18.21 -9.80
N PHE A 119 -4.50 -18.03 -9.24
CA PHE A 119 -3.22 -18.17 -9.93
C PHE A 119 -3.03 -19.57 -10.53
N ASN A 120 -3.29 -20.64 -9.77
CA ASN A 120 -3.17 -22.00 -10.27
C ASN A 120 -4.18 -22.35 -11.38
N LEU A 121 -5.29 -21.60 -11.47
CA LEU A 121 -6.27 -21.72 -12.56
C LEU A 121 -5.89 -20.89 -13.80
N THR A 122 -4.84 -20.07 -13.74
CA THR A 122 -4.32 -19.35 -14.91
C THR A 122 -3.54 -20.28 -15.81
N LYS A 123 -3.68 -20.09 -17.13
CA LYS A 123 -2.89 -20.81 -18.12
C LYS A 123 -1.86 -19.86 -18.69
N THR A 124 -0.64 -19.93 -18.18
CA THR A 124 0.45 -19.05 -18.57
C THR A 124 1.65 -19.85 -19.09
N SER A 125 2.18 -19.46 -20.24
CA SER A 125 3.32 -20.11 -20.89
C SER A 125 4.59 -19.27 -20.85
N GLU A 126 4.44 -17.95 -20.87
CA GLU A 126 5.53 -16.98 -20.94
C GLU A 126 5.43 -15.99 -19.77
N PRO A 127 6.56 -15.43 -19.30
CA PRO A 127 6.57 -14.37 -18.30
C PRO A 127 5.84 -13.12 -18.79
N SER A 128 4.94 -12.59 -17.98
CA SER A 128 4.15 -11.41 -18.28
C SER A 128 3.86 -10.66 -16.98
N PRO A 129 4.58 -9.55 -16.69
CA PRO A 129 4.34 -8.76 -15.49
C PRO A 129 2.86 -8.39 -15.32
N GLN A 130 2.31 -8.63 -14.13
CA GLN A 130 0.90 -8.44 -13.79
C GLN A 130 -0.07 -9.30 -14.61
N LEU A 131 0.45 -10.34 -15.27
CA LEU A 131 -0.29 -11.20 -16.19
C LEU A 131 -1.00 -10.43 -17.31
N VAL A 132 -0.43 -9.30 -17.75
CA VAL A 132 -1.09 -8.40 -18.71
C VAL A 132 -1.36 -9.07 -20.06
N ALA A 133 -0.49 -9.99 -20.49
CA ALA A 133 -0.69 -10.76 -21.73
C ALA A 133 -1.87 -11.76 -21.63
N TYR A 134 -2.34 -12.05 -20.43
CA TYR A 134 -3.37 -13.04 -20.13
C TYR A 134 -4.63 -12.41 -19.48
N ALA A 135 -4.79 -11.09 -19.60
CA ALA A 135 -5.86 -10.33 -18.95
C ALA A 135 -7.28 -10.69 -19.43
N ASP A 136 -7.39 -11.39 -20.55
CA ASP A 136 -8.64 -11.94 -21.09
C ASP A 136 -9.12 -13.17 -20.31
N GLN A 137 -8.24 -13.87 -19.59
CA GLN A 137 -8.61 -15.06 -18.83
C GLN A 137 -9.42 -14.68 -17.57
N PRO A 138 -10.58 -15.32 -17.32
CA PRO A 138 -11.38 -15.06 -16.12
C PRO A 138 -10.62 -15.28 -14.80
N SER A 139 -9.72 -16.28 -14.75
CA SER A 139 -8.87 -16.54 -13.59
C SER A 139 -7.90 -15.41 -13.31
N VAL A 140 -7.30 -14.81 -14.35
CA VAL A 140 -6.42 -13.63 -14.23
C VAL A 140 -7.21 -12.40 -13.80
N GLN A 141 -8.42 -12.20 -14.33
CA GLN A 141 -9.29 -11.09 -13.92
C GLN A 141 -9.68 -11.21 -12.45
N PHE A 142 -10.09 -12.41 -12.02
CA PHE A 142 -10.43 -12.67 -10.63
C PHE A 142 -9.23 -12.51 -9.70
N PHE A 143 -8.06 -13.02 -10.12
CA PHE A 143 -6.80 -12.84 -9.40
C PHE A 143 -6.49 -11.35 -9.17
N ASN A 144 -6.52 -10.53 -10.22
CA ASN A 144 -6.30 -9.09 -10.12
C ASN A 144 -7.36 -8.37 -9.29
N TRP A 145 -8.63 -8.75 -9.43
CA TRP A 145 -9.72 -8.21 -8.64
C TRP A 145 -9.52 -8.46 -7.14
N ILE A 146 -9.14 -9.68 -6.73
CA ILE A 146 -8.86 -10.04 -5.33
C ILE A 146 -7.88 -9.05 -4.70
N THR A 147 -6.81 -8.67 -5.41
CA THR A 147 -5.85 -7.67 -4.92
C THR A 147 -6.51 -6.33 -4.60
N THR A 148 -7.25 -5.77 -5.55
CA THR A 148 -7.91 -4.47 -5.35
C THR A 148 -9.00 -4.53 -4.29
N ALA A 149 -9.75 -5.65 -4.22
CA ALA A 149 -10.78 -5.89 -3.22
C ALA A 149 -10.18 -5.99 -1.81
N TYR A 150 -9.05 -6.70 -1.67
CA TYR A 150 -8.36 -6.81 -0.40
C TYR A 150 -7.80 -5.47 0.08
N VAL A 151 -7.16 -4.70 -0.82
CA VAL A 151 -6.70 -3.35 -0.49
C VAL A 151 -7.87 -2.48 -0.06
N ALA A 152 -9.00 -2.51 -0.79
CA ALA A 152 -10.21 -1.78 -0.44
C ALA A 152 -10.77 -2.18 0.93
N TYR A 153 -10.79 -3.47 1.26
CA TYR A 153 -11.20 -3.96 2.57
C TYR A 153 -10.34 -3.38 3.70
N ILE A 154 -9.02 -3.34 3.52
CA ILE A 154 -8.10 -2.82 4.54
C ILE A 154 -8.20 -1.30 4.65
N VAL A 155 -8.22 -0.58 3.52
CA VAL A 155 -8.16 0.90 3.54
C VAL A 155 -9.51 1.57 3.75
N GLY A 156 -10.61 0.92 3.39
CA GLY A 156 -11.97 1.45 3.46
C GLY A 156 -12.36 2.01 4.84
N PRO A 157 -12.13 1.28 5.95
CA PRO A 157 -12.40 1.76 7.31
C PRO A 157 -11.66 3.05 7.70
N PHE A 158 -10.59 3.42 6.99
CA PHE A 158 -9.79 4.62 7.26
C PHE A 158 -10.24 5.85 6.46
N VAL A 159 -11.10 5.71 5.46
CA VAL A 159 -11.55 6.83 4.62
C VAL A 159 -12.20 7.92 5.48
N VAL A 160 -13.22 7.57 6.27
CA VAL A 160 -13.94 8.54 7.12
C VAL A 160 -13.04 9.14 8.21
N PRO A 161 -12.27 8.36 9.00
CA PRO A 161 -11.30 8.91 9.96
C PRO A 161 -10.30 9.88 9.32
N ALA A 162 -9.75 9.56 8.15
CA ALA A 162 -8.80 10.43 7.46
C ALA A 162 -9.46 11.77 7.05
N PHE A 163 -10.69 11.76 6.53
CA PHE A 163 -11.42 12.99 6.22
C PHE A 163 -11.75 13.84 7.47
N LYS A 164 -12.07 13.21 8.61
CA LYS A 164 -12.25 13.94 9.87
C LYS A 164 -10.95 14.59 10.33
N ASP A 165 -9.84 13.88 10.18
CA ASP A 165 -8.52 14.37 10.55
C ASP A 165 -8.06 15.58 9.68
N VAL A 166 -8.51 15.66 8.42
CA VAL A 166 -8.30 16.85 7.58
C VAL A 166 -8.90 18.12 8.19
N GLN A 167 -10.03 18.00 8.86
CA GLN A 167 -10.73 19.14 9.46
C GLN A 167 -10.19 19.47 10.86
N ALA A 168 -9.84 18.43 11.63
CA ALA A 168 -9.39 18.57 13.01
C ALA A 168 -7.92 19.00 13.15
N ASN A 169 -7.08 18.78 12.14
CA ASN A 169 -5.65 19.13 12.25
C ASN A 169 -5.40 20.64 12.24
N ALA A 170 -4.86 21.16 13.35
CA ALA A 170 -4.49 22.57 13.47
C ALA A 170 -3.36 22.98 12.48
N LEU A 171 -2.40 22.09 12.20
CA LEU A 171 -1.25 22.39 11.35
C LEU A 171 -1.57 22.22 9.87
N ARG A 172 -1.17 23.20 9.04
CA ARG A 172 -1.37 23.16 7.57
C ARG A 172 -0.75 21.91 6.94
N LEU A 173 0.49 21.57 7.30
CA LEU A 173 1.16 20.37 6.80
C LEU A 173 0.48 19.08 7.25
N GLY A 174 -0.05 19.03 8.49
CA GLY A 174 -0.86 17.91 8.97
C GLY A 174 -2.13 17.74 8.13
N ARG A 175 -2.84 18.84 7.82
CA ARG A 175 -4.02 18.80 6.94
C ARG A 175 -3.69 18.31 5.53
N ILE A 176 -2.56 18.74 4.95
CA ILE A 176 -2.12 18.27 3.64
C ILE A 176 -1.84 16.76 3.70
N ALA A 177 -1.11 16.30 4.71
CA ALA A 177 -0.84 14.88 4.91
C ALA A 177 -2.13 14.04 4.99
N SER A 178 -3.10 14.46 5.81
CA SER A 178 -4.38 13.76 5.96
C SER A 178 -5.23 13.82 4.68
N ARG A 179 -5.14 14.89 3.89
CA ARG A 179 -5.83 14.99 2.58
C ARG A 179 -5.27 13.99 1.59
N LEU A 180 -3.94 13.90 1.48
CA LEU A 180 -3.28 12.94 0.60
C LEU A 180 -3.68 11.51 0.99
N MET A 181 -3.62 11.17 2.28
CA MET A 181 -4.06 9.86 2.77
C MET A 181 -5.54 9.60 2.48
N ALA A 182 -6.43 10.55 2.76
CA ALA A 182 -7.87 10.40 2.55
C ALA A 182 -8.22 10.16 1.07
N ILE A 183 -7.61 10.92 0.15
CA ILE A 183 -7.79 10.75 -1.29
C ILE A 183 -7.23 9.38 -1.73
N GLY A 184 -6.03 9.03 -1.29
CA GLY A 184 -5.42 7.74 -1.61
C GLY A 184 -6.27 6.56 -1.12
N PHE A 185 -6.76 6.60 0.11
CA PHE A 185 -7.68 5.56 0.63
C PHE A 185 -8.99 5.51 -0.13
N LEU A 186 -9.58 6.66 -0.46
CA LEU A 186 -10.84 6.70 -1.22
C LEU A 186 -10.66 6.08 -2.61
N VAL A 187 -9.62 6.49 -3.35
CA VAL A 187 -9.32 5.93 -4.67
C VAL A 187 -9.11 4.42 -4.56
N SER A 188 -8.27 3.97 -3.63
CA SER A 188 -8.01 2.55 -3.39
C SER A 188 -9.26 1.75 -3.00
N ALA A 189 -10.17 2.33 -2.21
CA ALA A 189 -11.42 1.69 -1.82
C ALA A 189 -12.40 1.54 -3.00
N LEU A 190 -12.34 2.42 -4.01
CA LEU A 190 -13.19 2.38 -5.19
C LEU A 190 -12.66 1.45 -6.30
N ARG A 191 -11.35 1.14 -6.30
CA ARG A 191 -10.68 0.29 -7.31
C ARG A 191 -11.41 -1.03 -7.65
N PRO A 192 -11.87 -1.86 -6.70
CA PRO A 192 -12.51 -3.12 -7.06
C PRO A 192 -13.79 -2.94 -7.87
N PHE A 193 -14.47 -1.80 -7.74
CA PHE A 193 -15.67 -1.49 -8.52
C PHE A 193 -15.31 -0.97 -9.92
N THR A 194 -14.28 -0.13 -10.03
CA THR A 194 -13.85 0.40 -11.34
C THR A 194 -13.19 -0.68 -12.20
N TYR A 195 -12.55 -1.67 -11.58
CA TYR A 195 -11.87 -2.77 -12.27
C TYR A 195 -12.76 -3.50 -13.29
N PHE A 196 -14.04 -3.73 -12.96
CA PHE A 196 -14.98 -4.39 -13.88
C PHE A 196 -15.27 -3.58 -15.16
N PHE A 197 -15.15 -2.26 -15.10
CA PHE A 197 -15.35 -1.38 -16.27
C PHE A 197 -14.06 -1.20 -17.08
N GLU A 198 -12.89 -1.37 -16.45
CA GLU A 198 -11.60 -1.13 -17.10
C GLU A 198 -11.26 -2.14 -18.19
N ILE A 199 -11.63 -3.40 -17.98
CA ILE A 199 -11.35 -4.50 -18.90
C ILE A 199 -12.05 -4.30 -20.26
N PRO A 200 -13.38 -4.13 -20.34
CA PRO A 200 -14.05 -3.96 -21.64
C PRO A 200 -13.67 -2.65 -22.35
N LEU A 201 -13.21 -1.64 -21.62
CA LEU A 201 -12.81 -0.34 -22.19
C LEU A 201 -11.32 -0.25 -22.55
N GLY A 202 -10.53 -1.32 -22.34
CA GLY A 202 -9.08 -1.30 -22.60
C GLY A 202 -8.31 -0.32 -21.70
N LEU A 203 -8.87 0.05 -20.53
CA LEU A 203 -8.33 1.04 -19.61
C LEU A 203 -7.41 0.44 -18.53
N TRP A 204 -6.85 -0.74 -18.78
CA TRP A 204 -5.98 -1.46 -17.85
C TRP A 204 -4.90 -0.57 -17.24
N TYR A 205 -4.11 0.11 -18.08
CA TYR A 205 -3.02 0.96 -17.62
C TYR A 205 -3.49 2.20 -16.86
N VAL A 206 -4.69 2.71 -17.14
CA VAL A 206 -5.29 3.82 -16.38
C VAL A 206 -5.61 3.36 -14.97
N GLY A 207 -6.22 2.17 -14.83
CA GLY A 207 -6.50 1.58 -13.54
C GLY A 207 -5.26 1.29 -12.71
N GLN A 208 -4.23 0.74 -13.35
CA GLN A 208 -2.95 0.50 -12.68
C GLN A 208 -2.28 1.81 -12.26
N THR A 209 -2.31 2.83 -13.11
CA THR A 209 -1.82 4.17 -12.77
C THR A 209 -2.58 4.76 -11.58
N ALA A 210 -3.91 4.62 -11.53
CA ALA A 210 -4.72 5.08 -10.40
C ALA A 210 -4.32 4.37 -9.09
N THR A 211 -4.05 3.06 -9.14
CA THR A 211 -3.59 2.27 -7.98
C THR A 211 -2.20 2.69 -7.50
N THR A 212 -1.28 2.95 -8.43
CA THR A 212 0.07 3.41 -8.07
C THR A 212 0.03 4.83 -7.51
N ILE A 213 -0.73 5.74 -8.12
CA ILE A 213 -0.92 7.11 -7.61
C ILE A 213 -1.57 7.09 -6.23
N SER A 214 -2.61 6.28 -6.01
CA SER A 214 -3.25 6.19 -4.69
C SER A 214 -2.27 5.72 -3.61
N THR A 215 -1.44 4.73 -3.95
CA THR A 215 -0.36 4.25 -3.07
C THR A 215 0.64 5.36 -2.77
N LEU A 216 1.10 6.08 -3.79
CA LEU A 216 2.02 7.22 -3.63
C LEU A 216 1.42 8.30 -2.71
N LEU A 217 0.14 8.66 -2.89
CA LEU A 217 -0.54 9.63 -2.05
C LEU A 217 -0.57 9.20 -0.58
N VAL A 218 -0.86 7.92 -0.31
CA VAL A 218 -0.84 7.37 1.06
C VAL A 218 0.57 7.40 1.64
N VAL A 219 1.56 6.95 0.90
CA VAL A 219 2.97 6.89 1.35
C VAL A 219 3.52 8.28 1.64
N VAL A 220 3.34 9.23 0.73
CA VAL A 220 3.75 10.63 0.93
C VAL A 220 3.00 11.25 2.11
N GLY A 221 1.68 11.01 2.20
CA GLY A 221 0.86 11.48 3.32
C GLY A 221 1.37 10.98 4.67
N LEU A 222 1.70 9.69 4.78
CA LEU A 222 2.29 9.09 5.98
C LEU A 222 3.67 9.66 6.32
N GLY A 223 4.51 9.89 5.32
CA GLY A 223 5.81 10.54 5.48
C GLY A 223 5.68 11.95 6.06
N LEU A 224 4.81 12.77 5.46
CA LEU A 224 4.52 14.12 5.93
C LEU A 224 3.90 14.12 7.34
N TYR A 225 2.97 13.21 7.62
CA TYR A 225 2.34 13.09 8.93
C TYR A 225 3.38 12.79 10.01
N ALA A 226 4.26 11.82 9.75
CA ALA A 226 5.33 11.46 10.67
C ALA A 226 6.36 12.58 10.85
N TYR A 227 6.68 13.30 9.77
CA TYR A 227 7.55 14.47 9.84
C TYR A 227 6.98 15.54 10.77
N VAL A 228 5.69 15.89 10.59
CA VAL A 228 4.99 16.87 11.45
C VAL A 228 4.96 16.42 12.90
N GLN A 229 4.68 15.14 13.15
CA GLN A 229 4.63 14.60 14.51
C GLN A 229 6.00 14.63 15.19
N SER A 230 7.08 14.32 14.46
CA SER A 230 8.45 14.37 15.01
C SER A 230 8.85 15.78 15.44
N ARG A 231 8.44 16.82 14.71
CA ARG A 231 8.74 18.22 15.08
C ARG A 231 7.93 18.72 16.27
N ARG A 232 6.71 18.20 16.49
CA ARG A 232 5.92 18.52 17.69
C ARG A 232 6.59 18.01 18.96
N ILE A 233 7.05 16.77 18.96
CA ILE A 233 7.69 16.14 20.13
C ILE A 233 8.95 16.92 20.53
N VAL A 234 9.80 17.28 19.56
CA VAL A 234 11.03 18.07 19.82
C VAL A 234 10.73 19.47 20.34
N GLY A 235 9.63 20.10 19.89
CA GLY A 235 9.19 21.40 20.39
C GLY A 235 8.78 21.33 21.87
N THR A 236 8.00 20.31 22.24
CA THR A 236 7.54 20.11 23.62
C THR A 236 8.68 19.79 24.58
N GLU A 237 9.65 18.94 24.17
CA GLU A 237 10.83 18.63 25.00
C GLU A 237 11.72 19.86 25.25
N ARG A 238 11.83 20.79 24.30
CA ARG A 238 12.55 22.06 24.49
C ARG A 238 11.86 22.98 25.50
N GLU A 239 10.53 23.07 25.47
CA GLU A 239 9.78 23.88 26.45
C GLU A 239 9.90 23.33 27.86
N THR A 240 9.78 22.01 28.06
CA THR A 240 9.99 21.40 29.39
C THR A 240 11.42 21.47 29.88
N SER A 241 12.41 21.47 28.98
CA SER A 241 13.82 21.63 29.37
C SER A 241 14.14 23.06 29.81
N MET A 242 13.48 24.07 29.25
CA MET A 242 13.64 25.47 29.67
C MET A 242 12.94 25.76 31.02
N LEU A 243 11.83 25.10 31.30
CA LEU A 243 11.07 25.24 32.56
C LEU A 243 11.72 24.55 33.78
N ASN A 244 12.76 23.72 33.57
CA ASN A 244 13.47 22.99 34.63
C ASN A 244 14.84 23.62 34.98
N ILE A 245 15.13 24.83 34.48
CA ILE A 245 16.39 25.56 34.75
C ILE A 245 16.19 26.69 35.79
N ASP A 246 14.98 26.85 36.32
CA ASP A 246 14.65 27.75 37.44
C ASP A 246 14.48 26.97 38.75
#